data_AF-A0A936IK28-F1
#
_entry.id   AF-A0A936IK28-F1
#
_cell.length_a   1.000
_cell.length_b   1.000
_cell.length_c   1.000
_cell.angle_alpha   90.00
_cell.angle_beta   90.00
_cell.angle_gamma   90.00
#
_symmetry.space_group_name_H-M   'P 1'
#
loop_
_entity.id
_entity.type
_entity.pdbx_description
1 polymer ?
#
loop_
_entity_poly.entity_id
_entity_poly.type
_entity_poly.pdbx_seq_one_letter_code
_entity_poly.pdbx_strand_id
1 'polypeptide(L)'
;MSHNLPASHRSRPLAAACRALVILLGAPCLSAQATSTPALDATRSTIEKWVQTRRIISKEQRDWQLGRELLQQRIAVVTREIEELRGRIGDAKATAAATAAKEAIARVERDRLQDASAGLAAVVEELEQRTRDLLVRVPEPVRERVAALSQRLPAAGAVTKVALGDRFQNVLGILNEVNKMASELSVVTEVRTLPGGTSTEVTTLYVGLGQGYYVNAKGDAAGIGVAGPDGWVWTVANDAAPAIRQVIAIYRGEQVAHFVRLPVRIQ
;
A
#
# COMPACT_ATOMS: atom_id res chain seq x y z
N MET A 1 48.59 -23.66 53.24
CA MET A 1 48.67 -25.12 53.01
C MET A 1 49.62 -25.31 51.84
N SER A 2 50.94 -25.28 52.07
CA SER A 2 51.81 -26.36 52.57
C SER A 2 52.27 -27.31 51.46
N HIS A 3 53.60 -27.38 51.34
CA HIS A 3 54.45 -28.38 50.65
C HIS A 3 54.64 -28.23 49.14
N ASN A 4 55.82 -28.49 48.56
CA ASN A 4 57.23 -28.53 48.98
C ASN A 4 57.98 -28.84 47.66
N LEU A 5 59.11 -28.19 47.39
CA LEU A 5 60.17 -28.70 46.50
C LEU A 5 60.71 -30.05 47.08
N PRO A 6 61.55 -30.89 46.43
CA PRO A 6 62.61 -30.50 45.48
C PRO A 6 63.07 -31.54 44.42
N ALA A 7 64.08 -31.08 43.68
CA ALA A 7 65.19 -31.76 43.00
C ALA A 7 65.44 -33.26 43.27
N SER A 8 65.95 -33.97 42.26
CA SER A 8 67.40 -34.15 42.07
C SER A 8 67.77 -35.47 41.38
N HIS A 9 68.93 -35.38 40.71
CA HIS A 9 70.01 -36.35 40.76
C HIS A 9 70.08 -37.55 39.79
N ARG A 10 71.30 -37.60 39.20
CA ARG A 10 72.22 -38.73 39.09
C ARG A 10 72.07 -39.61 37.85
N SER A 11 73.13 -40.16 37.26
CA SER A 11 74.57 -39.89 37.21
C SER A 11 75.17 -41.12 36.51
N ARG A 12 75.90 -40.94 35.41
CA ARG A 12 77.18 -41.64 35.10
C ARG A 12 77.15 -43.20 35.04
N PRO A 13 78.28 -43.92 34.87
CA PRO A 13 79.46 -43.75 34.01
C PRO A 13 79.89 -45.10 33.35
N LEU A 14 81.15 -45.15 32.88
CA LEU A 14 82.05 -46.33 32.73
C LEU A 14 81.90 -47.15 31.44
N ALA A 15 82.95 -47.71 30.84
CA ALA A 15 84.39 -47.62 31.03
C ALA A 15 85.08 -48.52 29.99
N ALA A 16 86.41 -48.34 29.92
CA ALA A 16 87.42 -49.37 29.69
C ALA A 16 87.54 -49.92 28.25
N ALA A 17 88.62 -49.62 27.52
CA ALA A 17 90.04 -49.98 27.75
C ALA A 17 90.35 -51.43 27.36
N CYS A 18 91.33 -51.56 26.45
CA CYS A 18 92.42 -52.57 26.40
C CYS A 18 93.07 -52.47 25.00
N ARG A 19 94.18 -51.74 24.82
CA ARG A 19 95.59 -52.15 24.99
C ARG A 19 96.00 -53.40 24.19
N ALA A 20 96.72 -53.11 23.10
CA ALA A 20 98.02 -53.64 22.66
C ALA A 20 98.34 -55.13 22.80
N LEU A 21 98.72 -55.74 21.67
CA LEU A 21 99.92 -56.57 21.58
C LEU A 21 100.49 -56.52 20.16
N VAL A 22 101.80 -56.71 20.13
CA VAL A 22 102.81 -56.38 19.13
C VAL A 22 103.39 -57.69 18.59
N ILE A 23 103.93 -57.65 17.35
CA ILE A 23 105.15 -58.33 16.87
C ILE A 23 105.11 -59.49 15.82
N LEU A 24 105.94 -59.24 14.80
CA LEU A 24 106.77 -60.07 13.89
C LEU A 24 106.14 -60.97 12.78
N LEU A 25 106.33 -60.46 11.54
CA LEU A 25 107.13 -61.03 10.44
C LEU A 25 106.91 -62.49 10.00
N GLY A 26 106.50 -62.61 8.72
CA GLY A 26 106.67 -63.83 7.92
C GLY A 26 105.92 -63.71 6.59
N ALA A 27 106.50 -63.03 5.60
CA ALA A 27 106.11 -63.23 4.20
C ALA A 27 106.72 -64.56 3.71
N PRO A 28 105.97 -65.36 2.94
CA PRO A 28 106.21 -65.28 1.51
C PRO A 28 104.92 -65.24 0.68
N CYS A 29 105.06 -64.60 -0.46
CA CYS A 29 104.08 -64.41 -1.51
C CYS A 29 103.54 -65.76 -2.00
N LEU A 30 102.23 -65.99 -1.87
CA LEU A 30 101.51 -66.96 -2.69
C LEU A 30 100.23 -66.27 -3.18
N SER A 31 100.16 -66.07 -4.49
CA SER A 31 99.02 -65.47 -5.19
C SER A 31 97.77 -66.32 -4.97
N ALA A 32 96.81 -65.82 -4.20
CA ALA A 32 95.46 -66.36 -4.11
C ALA A 32 94.47 -65.33 -4.65
N GLN A 33 93.65 -65.80 -5.57
CA GLN A 33 92.85 -65.06 -6.53
C GLN A 33 91.82 -64.14 -5.87
N ALA A 34 91.65 -62.97 -6.48
CA ALA A 34 90.49 -62.12 -6.25
C ALA A 34 89.21 -62.88 -6.60
N THR A 35 88.43 -63.27 -5.60
CA THR A 35 87.02 -63.65 -5.75
C THR A 35 86.23 -62.99 -4.63
N SER A 36 85.95 -61.71 -4.79
CA SER A 36 85.08 -60.95 -3.89
C SER A 36 84.15 -59.97 -4.63
N THR A 37 83.78 -60.27 -5.88
CA THR A 37 82.97 -59.37 -6.71
C THR A 37 81.44 -59.56 -6.54
N PRO A 38 80.85 -60.77 -6.53
CA PRO A 38 79.38 -60.91 -6.56
C PRO A 38 78.66 -60.56 -5.22
N ALA A 39 79.30 -60.78 -4.07
CA ALA A 39 78.69 -60.49 -2.76
C ALA A 39 78.71 -58.99 -2.39
N LEU A 40 79.74 -58.25 -2.83
CA LEU A 40 79.83 -56.81 -2.65
C LEU A 40 78.85 -56.08 -3.55
N ASP A 41 78.68 -56.52 -4.80
CA ASP A 41 77.73 -55.91 -5.74
C ASP A 41 76.26 -56.14 -5.32
N ALA A 42 75.92 -57.33 -4.79
CA ALA A 42 74.60 -57.61 -4.21
C ALA A 42 74.31 -56.76 -2.97
N THR A 43 75.30 -56.53 -2.11
CA THR A 43 75.19 -55.65 -0.95
C THR A 43 75.00 -54.20 -1.37
N ARG A 44 75.75 -53.74 -2.38
CA ARG A 44 75.65 -52.38 -2.94
C ARG A 44 74.28 -52.13 -3.57
N SER A 45 73.74 -53.09 -4.33
CA SER A 45 72.38 -53.04 -4.89
C SER A 45 71.30 -53.00 -3.81
N THR A 46 71.47 -53.74 -2.72
CA THR A 46 70.53 -53.75 -1.59
C THR A 46 70.52 -52.41 -0.86
N ILE A 47 71.70 -51.80 -0.66
CA ILE A 47 71.84 -50.44 -0.11
C ILE A 47 71.18 -49.42 -1.05
N GLU A 48 71.37 -49.54 -2.36
CA GLU A 48 70.80 -48.62 -3.35
C GLU A 48 69.27 -48.69 -3.37
N LYS A 49 68.69 -49.90 -3.36
CA LYS A 49 67.25 -50.12 -3.21
C LYS A 49 66.71 -49.62 -1.87
N TRP A 50 67.47 -49.80 -0.78
CA TRP A 50 67.10 -49.29 0.54
C TRP A 50 67.09 -47.75 0.56
N VAL A 51 68.10 -47.11 -0.02
CA VAL A 51 68.15 -45.64 -0.17
C VAL A 51 67.01 -45.14 -1.05
N GLN A 52 66.72 -45.81 -2.18
CA GLN A 52 65.57 -45.47 -3.02
C GLN A 52 64.24 -45.62 -2.27
N THR A 53 64.05 -46.72 -1.55
CA THR A 53 62.85 -46.95 -0.74
C THR A 53 62.72 -45.89 0.36
N ARG A 54 63.81 -45.56 1.05
CA ARG A 54 63.83 -44.49 2.06
C ARG A 54 63.49 -43.14 1.44
N ARG A 55 64.00 -42.84 0.25
CA ARG A 55 63.70 -41.62 -0.50
C ARG A 55 62.24 -41.55 -0.93
N ILE A 56 61.66 -42.66 -1.39
CA ILE A 56 60.23 -42.78 -1.73
C ILE A 56 59.39 -42.57 -0.49
N ILE A 57 59.68 -43.27 0.63
CA ILE A 57 58.96 -43.10 1.90
C ILE A 57 59.03 -41.65 2.36
N SER A 58 60.21 -41.03 2.34
CA SER A 58 60.35 -39.62 2.71
C SER A 58 59.61 -38.66 1.78
N LYS A 59 59.46 -39.00 0.49
CA LYS A 59 58.66 -38.22 -0.45
C LYS A 59 57.17 -38.38 -0.14
N GLU A 60 56.69 -39.62 -0.04
CA GLU A 60 55.30 -39.94 0.26
C GLU A 60 54.85 -39.33 1.60
N GLN A 61 55.72 -39.34 2.61
CA GLN A 61 55.43 -38.78 3.93
C GLN A 61 55.31 -37.24 3.88
N ARG A 62 56.13 -36.57 3.06
CA ARG A 62 55.99 -35.13 2.81
C ARG A 62 54.73 -34.82 2.01
N ASP A 63 54.49 -35.56 0.92
CA ASP A 63 53.33 -35.36 0.05
C ASP A 63 52.03 -35.61 0.82
N TRP A 64 52.01 -36.62 1.71
CA TRP A 64 50.89 -36.88 2.63
C TRP A 64 50.69 -35.76 3.65
N GLN A 65 51.76 -35.22 4.25
CA GLN A 65 51.65 -34.08 5.18
C GLN A 65 51.09 -32.84 4.47
N LEU A 66 51.62 -32.52 3.28
CA LEU A 66 51.15 -31.41 2.45
C LEU A 66 49.69 -31.59 2.02
N GLY A 67 49.34 -32.78 1.53
CA GLY A 67 47.98 -33.11 1.12
C GLY A 67 46.99 -33.06 2.29
N ARG A 68 47.39 -33.55 3.46
CA ARG A 68 46.58 -33.47 4.68
C ARG A 68 46.33 -32.01 5.08
N GLU A 69 47.37 -31.19 5.11
CA GLU A 69 47.26 -29.77 5.49
C GLU A 69 46.39 -28.98 4.51
N LEU A 70 46.58 -29.19 3.20
CA LEU A 70 45.75 -28.60 2.16
C LEU A 70 44.27 -29.00 2.30
N LEU A 71 43.99 -30.29 2.50
CA LEU A 71 42.61 -30.77 2.70
C LEU A 71 41.98 -30.19 3.97
N GLN A 72 42.74 -30.09 5.07
CA GLN A 72 42.26 -29.49 6.32
C GLN A 72 41.92 -28.01 6.13
N GLN A 73 42.78 -27.24 5.44
CA GLN A 73 42.49 -25.85 5.10
C GLN A 73 41.24 -25.71 4.23
N ARG A 74 41.08 -26.59 3.23
CA ARG A 74 39.92 -26.57 2.34
C ARG A 74 38.62 -26.93 3.07
N ILE A 75 38.66 -27.93 3.95
CA ILE A 75 37.53 -28.29 4.82
C ILE A 75 37.15 -27.09 5.70
N ALA A 76 38.11 -26.40 6.29
CA ALA A 76 37.85 -25.23 7.13
C ALA A 76 37.16 -24.09 6.34
N VAL A 77 37.62 -23.82 5.12
CA VAL A 77 37.00 -22.81 4.23
C VAL A 77 35.57 -23.20 3.86
N VAL A 78 35.36 -24.42 3.36
CA VAL A 78 34.02 -24.89 2.95
C VAL A 78 33.06 -24.94 4.15
N THR A 79 33.53 -25.33 5.33
CA THR A 79 32.70 -25.33 6.54
C THR A 79 32.26 -23.92 6.91
N ARG A 80 33.16 -22.93 6.85
CA ARG A 80 32.80 -21.53 7.08
C ARG A 80 31.80 -21.02 6.04
N GLU A 81 31.99 -21.37 4.77
CA GLU A 81 31.09 -20.98 3.68
C GLU A 81 29.70 -21.61 3.83
N ILE A 82 29.61 -22.88 4.27
CA ILE A 82 28.34 -23.54 4.59
C ILE A 82 27.60 -22.80 5.71
N GLU A 83 28.30 -22.44 6.80
CA GLU A 83 27.68 -21.72 7.91
C GLU A 83 27.22 -20.31 7.50
N GLU A 84 28.01 -19.60 6.68
CA GLU A 84 27.61 -18.32 6.12
C GLU A 84 26.36 -18.42 5.23
N LEU A 85 26.34 -19.40 4.32
CA LEU A 85 25.18 -19.63 3.44
C LEU A 85 23.94 -20.04 4.24
N ARG A 86 24.09 -20.85 5.29
CA ARG A 86 22.99 -21.19 6.20
C ARG A 86 22.43 -19.96 6.89
N GLY A 87 23.29 -19.07 7.39
CA GLY A 87 22.89 -17.78 7.96
C GLY A 87 22.10 -16.93 6.96
N ARG A 88 22.65 -16.74 5.76
CA ARG A 88 22.00 -15.99 4.67
C ARG A 88 20.64 -16.59 4.29
N ILE A 89 20.51 -17.93 4.25
CA ILE A 89 19.22 -18.60 4.00
C ILE A 89 18.23 -18.33 5.14
N GLY A 90 18.69 -18.35 6.39
CA GLY A 90 17.87 -18.02 7.56
C GLY A 90 17.32 -16.60 7.48
N ASP A 91 18.18 -15.63 7.23
CA ASP A 91 17.82 -14.21 7.10
C ASP A 91 16.86 -13.98 5.91
N ALA A 92 17.13 -14.62 4.78
CA ALA A 92 16.26 -14.56 3.61
C ALA A 92 14.87 -15.15 3.90
N LYS A 93 14.79 -16.28 4.60
CA LYS A 93 13.52 -16.89 5.03
C LYS A 93 12.74 -16.01 6.00
N ALA A 94 13.43 -15.44 7.00
CA ALA A 94 12.81 -14.53 7.97
C ALA A 94 12.25 -13.28 7.28
N THR A 95 13.02 -12.70 6.35
CA THR A 95 12.59 -11.54 5.56
C THR A 95 11.40 -11.89 4.67
N ALA A 96 11.43 -13.04 3.98
CA ALA A 96 10.33 -13.50 3.14
C ALA A 96 9.04 -13.71 3.95
N ALA A 97 9.14 -14.33 5.14
CA ALA A 97 8.00 -14.53 6.03
C ALA A 97 7.41 -13.20 6.52
N ALA A 98 8.27 -12.24 6.91
CA ALA A 98 7.82 -10.92 7.34
C ALA A 98 7.13 -10.14 6.21
N THR A 99 7.65 -10.21 4.98
CA THR A 99 7.02 -9.60 3.80
C THR A 99 5.69 -10.26 3.48
N ALA A 100 5.62 -11.58 3.46
CA ALA A 100 4.37 -12.31 3.22
C ALA A 100 3.27 -11.94 4.24
N ALA A 101 3.64 -11.79 5.52
CA ALA A 101 2.72 -11.33 6.56
C ALA A 101 2.22 -9.89 6.29
N LYS A 102 3.11 -8.96 5.92
CA LYS A 102 2.72 -7.59 5.55
C LYS A 102 1.81 -7.55 4.34
N GLU A 103 2.08 -8.34 3.32
CA GLU A 103 1.23 -8.42 2.13
C GLU A 103 -0.15 -9.01 2.45
N ALA A 104 -0.24 -9.99 3.35
CA ALA A 104 -1.51 -10.54 3.79
C ALA A 104 -2.36 -9.48 4.50
N ILE A 105 -1.76 -8.70 5.41
CA ILE A 105 -2.45 -7.58 6.09
C ILE A 105 -2.91 -6.53 5.06
N ALA A 106 -2.02 -6.13 4.15
CA ALA A 106 -2.34 -5.14 3.12
C ALA A 106 -3.45 -5.61 2.16
N ARG A 107 -3.52 -6.91 1.86
CA ARG A 107 -4.60 -7.51 1.06
C ARG A 107 -5.94 -7.39 1.78
N VAL A 108 -6.01 -7.81 3.04
CA VAL A 108 -7.25 -7.71 3.84
C VAL A 108 -7.72 -6.26 3.96
N GLU A 109 -6.81 -5.32 4.21
CA GLU A 109 -7.17 -3.90 4.31
C GLU A 109 -7.65 -3.33 2.96
N ARG A 110 -7.00 -3.70 1.85
CA ARG A 110 -7.45 -3.32 0.51
C ARG A 110 -8.87 -3.83 0.24
N ASP A 111 -9.13 -5.10 0.51
CA ASP A 111 -10.44 -5.71 0.26
C ASP A 111 -11.53 -5.00 1.09
N ARG A 112 -11.24 -4.72 2.37
CA ARG A 112 -12.12 -3.93 3.24
C ARG A 112 -12.41 -2.54 2.69
N LEU A 113 -11.39 -1.82 2.24
CA LEU A 113 -11.55 -0.47 1.67
C LEU A 113 -12.30 -0.50 0.34
N GLN A 114 -12.10 -1.53 -0.46
CA GLN A 114 -12.81 -1.74 -1.72
C GLN A 114 -14.30 -1.98 -1.47
N ASP A 115 -14.65 -2.84 -0.51
CA ASP A 115 -16.04 -3.10 -0.12
C ASP A 115 -16.72 -1.83 0.43
N ALA A 116 -16.03 -1.08 1.30
CA ALA A 116 -16.54 0.18 1.82
C ALA A 116 -16.75 1.23 0.71
N SER A 117 -15.82 1.32 -0.24
CA SER A 117 -15.92 2.21 -1.40
C SER A 117 -17.08 1.83 -2.31
N ALA A 118 -17.32 0.53 -2.53
CA ALA A 118 -18.44 0.03 -3.32
C ALA A 118 -19.78 0.35 -2.64
N GLY A 119 -19.88 0.13 -1.32
CA GLY A 119 -21.06 0.50 -0.54
C GLY A 119 -21.37 1.99 -0.59
N LEU A 120 -20.36 2.85 -0.42
CA LEU A 120 -20.54 4.30 -0.52
C LEU A 120 -20.95 4.72 -1.94
N ALA A 121 -20.39 4.10 -2.98
CA ALA A 121 -20.77 4.38 -4.36
C ALA A 121 -22.25 4.09 -4.63
N ALA A 122 -22.78 2.97 -4.10
CA ALA A 122 -24.19 2.63 -4.21
C ALA A 122 -25.10 3.64 -3.49
N VAL A 123 -24.72 4.07 -2.28
CA VAL A 123 -25.48 5.11 -1.54
C VAL A 123 -25.48 6.43 -2.29
N VAL A 124 -24.34 6.85 -2.84
CA VAL A 124 -24.27 8.10 -3.62
C VAL A 124 -25.13 8.00 -4.88
N GLU A 125 -25.15 6.86 -5.57
CA GLU A 125 -26.01 6.66 -6.74
C GLU A 125 -27.50 6.76 -6.39
N GLU A 126 -27.93 6.19 -5.26
CA GLU A 126 -29.30 6.34 -4.76
C GLU A 126 -29.63 7.81 -4.47
N LEU A 127 -28.71 8.52 -3.80
CA LEU A 127 -28.89 9.94 -3.47
C LEU A 127 -28.96 10.81 -4.72
N GLU A 128 -28.13 10.55 -5.73
CA GLU A 128 -28.17 11.24 -7.01
C GLU A 128 -29.52 11.05 -7.69
N GLN A 129 -30.07 9.83 -7.66
CA GLN A 129 -31.37 9.55 -8.24
C GLN A 129 -32.49 10.28 -7.51
N ARG A 130 -32.54 10.19 -6.18
CA ARG A 130 -33.53 10.90 -5.37
C ARG A 130 -33.43 12.41 -5.51
N THR A 131 -32.22 12.93 -5.68
CA THR A 131 -31.98 14.36 -5.92
C THR A 131 -32.51 14.78 -7.29
N ARG A 132 -32.33 13.97 -8.34
CA ARG A 132 -32.95 14.22 -9.66
C ARG A 132 -34.46 14.26 -9.58
N ASP A 133 -35.07 13.28 -8.89
CA ASP A 133 -36.52 13.22 -8.74
C ASP A 133 -37.05 14.44 -7.98
N LEU A 134 -36.31 14.91 -6.96
CA LEU A 134 -36.63 16.12 -6.23
C LEU A 134 -36.56 17.38 -7.12
N LEU A 135 -35.55 17.48 -8.00
CA LEU A 135 -35.37 18.62 -8.90
C LEU A 135 -36.52 18.82 -9.90
N VAL A 136 -37.33 17.78 -10.16
CA VAL A 136 -38.55 17.94 -10.96
C VAL A 136 -39.56 18.84 -10.24
N ARG A 137 -39.64 18.72 -8.92
CA ARG A 137 -40.65 19.37 -8.06
C ARG A 137 -40.22 20.74 -7.53
N VAL A 138 -38.97 21.15 -7.71
CA VAL A 138 -38.51 22.48 -7.25
C VAL A 138 -38.96 23.59 -8.20
N PRO A 139 -39.25 24.79 -7.67
CA PRO A 139 -39.63 25.94 -8.50
C PRO A 139 -38.47 26.39 -9.39
N GLU A 140 -38.81 27.03 -10.50
CA GLU A 140 -37.89 27.42 -11.57
C GLU A 140 -36.68 28.25 -11.07
N PRO A 141 -36.82 29.24 -10.17
CA PRO A 141 -35.67 29.98 -9.65
C PRO A 141 -34.63 29.12 -8.93
N VAL A 142 -35.05 28.03 -8.27
CA VAL A 142 -34.11 27.09 -7.64
C VAL A 142 -33.43 26.23 -8.70
N ARG A 143 -34.20 25.77 -9.70
CA ARG A 143 -33.71 24.94 -10.79
C ARG A 143 -32.61 25.65 -11.58
N GLU A 144 -32.79 26.93 -11.87
CA GLU A 144 -31.78 27.76 -12.54
C GLU A 144 -30.52 27.92 -11.68
N ARG A 145 -30.68 28.17 -10.37
CA ARG A 145 -29.55 28.36 -9.45
C ARG A 145 -28.68 27.10 -9.32
N VAL A 146 -29.31 25.93 -9.30
CA VAL A 146 -28.60 24.63 -9.20
C VAL A 146 -28.26 24.03 -10.57
N ALA A 147 -28.56 24.70 -11.68
CA ALA A 147 -28.42 24.16 -13.03
C ALA A 147 -27.00 23.61 -13.28
N ALA A 148 -25.97 24.39 -12.94
CA ALA A 148 -24.58 23.98 -13.10
C ALA A 148 -24.20 22.74 -12.28
N LEU A 149 -24.75 22.58 -11.07
CA LEU A 149 -24.51 21.40 -10.23
C LEU A 149 -25.31 20.19 -10.74
N SER A 150 -26.55 20.41 -11.16
CA SER A 150 -27.43 19.35 -11.69
C SER A 150 -26.89 18.72 -12.97
N GLN A 151 -26.27 19.52 -13.84
CA GLN A 151 -25.63 19.04 -15.08
C GLN A 151 -24.40 18.17 -14.81
N ARG A 152 -23.79 18.28 -13.62
CA ARG A 152 -22.62 17.48 -13.22
C ARG A 152 -23.01 16.17 -12.53
N LEU A 153 -24.32 15.93 -12.33
CA LEU A 153 -24.81 14.65 -11.83
C LEU A 153 -24.75 13.60 -12.97
N PRO A 154 -24.03 12.48 -12.79
CA PRO A 154 -24.01 11.39 -13.76
C PRO A 154 -25.40 10.81 -13.98
N ALA A 155 -25.76 10.45 -15.22
CA ALA A 155 -27.01 9.73 -15.47
C ALA A 155 -27.04 8.38 -14.73
N ALA A 156 -28.24 7.88 -14.41
CA ALA A 156 -28.40 6.60 -13.70
C ALA A 156 -27.72 5.46 -14.46
N GLY A 157 -26.90 4.66 -13.77
CA GLY A 157 -26.12 3.57 -14.37
C GLY A 157 -25.00 4.00 -15.33
N ALA A 158 -24.68 5.30 -15.45
CA ALA A 158 -23.61 5.76 -16.32
C ALA A 158 -22.23 5.56 -15.69
N VAL A 159 -21.27 5.05 -16.48
CA VAL A 159 -19.87 4.99 -16.07
C VAL A 159 -19.31 6.42 -16.03
N THR A 160 -19.10 6.93 -14.82
CA THR A 160 -18.59 8.28 -14.59
C THR A 160 -17.09 8.28 -14.32
N LYS A 161 -16.39 9.28 -14.87
CA LYS A 161 -14.98 9.56 -14.55
C LYS A 161 -14.83 10.49 -13.34
N VAL A 162 -15.94 11.01 -12.82
CA VAL A 162 -15.95 11.94 -11.68
C VAL A 162 -15.72 11.15 -10.40
N ALA A 163 -14.83 11.64 -9.54
CA ALA A 163 -14.53 10.99 -8.28
C ALA A 163 -15.77 10.94 -7.37
N LEU A 164 -15.86 9.91 -6.54
CA LEU A 164 -17.00 9.69 -5.64
C LEU A 164 -17.24 10.88 -4.68
N GLY A 165 -16.16 11.50 -4.20
CA GLY A 165 -16.24 12.68 -3.35
C GLY A 165 -16.88 13.88 -4.06
N ASP A 166 -16.46 14.16 -5.30
CA ASP A 166 -17.00 15.27 -6.10
C ASP A 166 -18.48 15.05 -6.42
N ARG A 167 -18.89 13.81 -6.71
CA ARG A 167 -20.30 13.43 -6.91
C ARG A 167 -21.14 13.73 -5.68
N PHE A 168 -20.68 13.30 -4.51
CA PHE A 168 -21.37 13.57 -3.25
C PHE A 168 -21.45 15.07 -2.94
N GLN A 169 -20.38 15.84 -3.24
CA GLN A 169 -20.40 17.30 -3.08
C GLN A 169 -21.43 17.98 -3.99
N ASN A 170 -21.60 17.50 -5.24
CA ASN A 170 -22.65 18.02 -6.13
C ASN A 170 -24.04 17.79 -5.55
N VAL A 171 -24.31 16.58 -5.04
CA VAL A 171 -25.58 16.25 -4.36
C VAL A 171 -25.79 17.16 -3.15
N LEU A 172 -24.79 17.30 -2.29
CA LEU A 172 -24.88 18.15 -1.10
C LEU A 172 -25.13 19.62 -1.47
N GLY A 173 -24.45 20.14 -2.49
CA GLY A 173 -24.63 21.50 -2.97
C GLY A 173 -26.06 21.76 -3.47
N ILE A 174 -26.63 20.81 -4.23
CA ILE A 174 -28.03 20.90 -4.68
C ILE A 174 -28.98 20.87 -3.49
N LEU A 175 -28.84 19.88 -2.60
CA LEU A 175 -29.71 19.75 -1.43
C LEU A 175 -29.62 20.96 -0.50
N ASN A 176 -28.46 21.58 -0.38
CA ASN A 176 -28.28 22.79 0.42
C ASN A 176 -29.08 23.97 -0.16
N GLU A 177 -29.03 24.20 -1.48
CA GLU A 177 -29.83 25.25 -2.12
C GLU A 177 -31.34 24.98 -2.02
N VAL A 178 -31.74 23.72 -2.16
CA VAL A 178 -33.14 23.31 -1.98
C VAL A 178 -33.61 23.54 -0.55
N ASN A 179 -32.80 23.15 0.44
CA ASN A 179 -33.10 23.34 1.86
C ASN A 179 -33.16 24.82 2.25
N LYS A 180 -32.25 25.63 1.70
CA LYS A 180 -32.26 27.07 1.88
C LYS A 180 -33.58 27.67 1.37
N MET A 181 -33.96 27.34 0.13
CA MET A 181 -35.23 27.81 -0.41
C MET A 181 -36.42 27.34 0.43
N ALA A 182 -36.43 26.08 0.89
CA ALA A 182 -37.51 25.53 1.71
C ALA A 182 -37.75 26.32 3.01
N SER A 183 -36.73 26.99 3.53
CA SER A 183 -36.75 27.71 4.80
C SER A 183 -36.99 29.22 4.64
N GLU A 184 -37.11 29.73 3.41
CA GLU A 184 -37.14 31.16 3.11
C GLU A 184 -38.42 31.58 2.35
N LEU A 185 -38.79 32.84 2.54
CA LEU A 185 -39.70 33.55 1.64
C LEU A 185 -38.85 34.24 0.57
N SER A 186 -39.12 33.99 -0.71
CA SER A 186 -38.39 34.64 -1.80
C SER A 186 -39.34 35.34 -2.77
N VAL A 187 -38.99 36.57 -3.16
CA VAL A 187 -39.70 37.33 -4.18
C VAL A 187 -38.80 37.46 -5.40
N VAL A 188 -39.30 37.03 -6.55
CA VAL A 188 -38.59 37.11 -7.83
C VAL A 188 -39.49 37.70 -8.90
N THR A 189 -38.87 38.34 -9.89
CA THR A 189 -39.56 38.79 -11.09
C THR A 189 -39.29 37.77 -12.19
N GLU A 190 -40.36 37.26 -12.81
CA GLU A 190 -40.27 36.24 -13.83
C GLU A 190 -41.30 36.50 -14.94
N VAL A 191 -41.03 35.98 -16.13
CA VAL A 191 -41.94 36.11 -17.27
C VAL A 191 -42.82 34.87 -17.32
N ARG A 192 -44.15 35.07 -17.27
CA ARG A 192 -45.12 33.97 -17.39
C ARG A 192 -46.03 34.15 -18.57
N THR A 193 -46.33 33.03 -19.23
CA THR A 193 -47.42 32.95 -20.20
C THR A 193 -48.74 32.77 -19.47
N LEU A 194 -49.60 33.78 -19.55
CA LEU A 194 -50.94 33.77 -18.96
C LEU A 194 -51.93 32.97 -19.83
N PRO A 195 -53.09 32.56 -19.27
CA PRO A 195 -54.18 31.99 -20.06
C PRO A 195 -54.57 32.95 -21.19
N GLY A 196 -54.43 32.50 -22.43
CA GLY A 196 -54.57 33.35 -23.63
C GLY A 196 -53.26 33.59 -24.40
N GLY A 197 -52.14 33.01 -23.98
CA GLY A 197 -50.88 33.00 -24.74
C GLY A 197 -50.08 34.30 -24.67
N THR A 198 -50.54 35.28 -23.88
CA THR A 198 -49.81 36.54 -23.69
C THR A 198 -48.71 36.33 -22.65
N SER A 199 -47.48 36.66 -23.02
CA SER A 199 -46.33 36.67 -22.11
C SER A 199 -46.34 37.97 -21.30
N THR A 200 -46.23 37.89 -19.98
CA THR A 200 -46.27 39.06 -19.09
C THR A 200 -45.28 38.88 -17.95
N GLU A 201 -44.61 39.97 -17.60
CA GLU A 201 -43.78 40.05 -16.41
C GLU A 201 -44.65 40.02 -15.15
N VAL A 202 -44.36 39.08 -14.27
CA VAL A 202 -45.05 38.91 -12.99
C VAL A 202 -44.03 38.95 -11.85
N THR A 203 -44.46 39.47 -10.71
CA THR A 203 -43.72 39.31 -9.46
C THR A 203 -44.29 38.12 -8.71
N THR A 204 -43.43 37.17 -8.35
CA THR A 204 -43.80 35.93 -7.67
C THR A 204 -43.15 35.82 -6.31
N LEU A 205 -43.98 35.61 -5.30
CA LEU A 205 -43.59 35.24 -3.95
C LEU A 205 -43.63 33.71 -3.84
N TYR A 206 -42.50 33.08 -3.55
CA TYR A 206 -42.42 31.68 -3.14
C TYR A 206 -42.37 31.58 -1.61
N VAL A 207 -43.22 30.72 -1.07
CA VAL A 207 -43.25 30.33 0.34
C VAL A 207 -42.62 28.94 0.44
N GLY A 208 -41.32 28.92 0.70
CA GLY A 208 -40.57 27.68 0.68
C GLY A 208 -40.63 26.98 -0.69
N LEU A 209 -40.87 25.67 -0.64
CA LEU A 209 -41.10 24.82 -1.82
C LEU A 209 -42.56 24.38 -1.97
N GLY A 210 -43.44 24.81 -1.06
CA GLY A 210 -44.82 24.31 -1.00
C GLY A 210 -45.81 25.13 -1.82
N GLN A 211 -45.61 26.45 -1.86
CA GLN A 211 -46.60 27.36 -2.41
C GLN A 211 -45.92 28.57 -3.05
N GLY A 212 -46.49 29.08 -4.14
CA GLY A 212 -46.08 30.32 -4.77
C GLY A 212 -47.28 31.15 -5.17
N TYR A 213 -47.09 32.46 -5.25
CA TYR A 213 -48.13 33.43 -5.59
C TYR A 213 -47.55 34.44 -6.56
N TYR A 214 -48.21 34.66 -7.68
CA TYR A 214 -47.79 35.70 -8.62
C TYR A 214 -48.85 36.77 -8.79
N VAL A 215 -48.38 37.96 -9.15
CA VAL A 215 -49.21 39.07 -9.59
C VAL A 215 -48.47 39.90 -10.64
N ASN A 216 -49.18 40.35 -11.67
CA ASN A 216 -48.59 41.26 -12.66
C ASN A 216 -48.55 42.71 -12.15
N ALA A 217 -47.83 43.58 -12.86
CA ALA A 217 -47.68 44.99 -12.45
C ALA A 217 -49.01 45.75 -12.32
N LYS A 218 -50.01 45.44 -13.17
CA LYS A 218 -51.35 46.03 -13.12
C LYS A 218 -52.19 45.49 -11.95
N GLY A 219 -51.86 44.29 -11.47
CA GLY A 219 -52.58 43.49 -10.48
C GLY A 219 -54.02 43.17 -10.85
N ASP A 220 -54.27 42.98 -12.15
CA ASP A 220 -55.49 42.39 -12.71
C ASP A 220 -55.30 40.90 -13.05
N ALA A 221 -54.05 40.40 -13.08
CA ALA A 221 -53.73 38.99 -13.27
C ALA A 221 -52.90 38.45 -12.10
N ALA A 222 -53.40 37.40 -11.45
CA ALA A 222 -52.73 36.73 -10.34
C ALA A 222 -53.01 35.23 -10.34
N GLY A 223 -52.20 34.48 -9.62
CA GLY A 223 -52.38 33.04 -9.51
C GLY A 223 -51.53 32.39 -8.43
N ILE A 224 -51.86 31.13 -8.19
CA ILE A 224 -51.33 30.30 -7.11
C ILE A 224 -50.61 29.11 -7.74
N GLY A 225 -49.39 28.87 -7.30
CA GLY A 225 -48.53 27.78 -7.76
C GLY A 225 -48.29 26.78 -6.65
N VAL A 226 -48.38 25.49 -6.97
CA VAL A 226 -48.03 24.38 -6.08
C VAL A 226 -47.09 23.42 -6.79
N ALA A 227 -46.22 22.75 -6.04
CA ALA A 227 -45.38 21.68 -6.57
C ALA A 227 -46.25 20.46 -6.93
N GLY A 228 -46.34 20.14 -8.22
CA GLY A 228 -46.95 18.91 -8.73
C GLY A 228 -45.92 17.80 -8.98
N PRO A 229 -46.36 16.60 -9.43
CA PRO A 229 -45.48 15.47 -9.71
C PRO A 229 -44.48 15.76 -10.86
N ASP A 230 -44.92 16.47 -11.90
CA ASP A 230 -44.13 16.77 -13.09
C ASP A 230 -43.58 18.21 -13.13
N GLY A 231 -43.76 18.96 -12.05
CA GLY A 231 -43.37 20.36 -11.96
C GLY A 231 -44.44 21.24 -11.31
N TRP A 232 -44.19 22.55 -11.32
CA TRP A 232 -45.08 23.51 -10.68
C TRP A 232 -46.33 23.75 -11.51
N VAL A 233 -47.49 23.60 -10.87
CA VAL A 233 -48.80 23.82 -11.49
C VAL A 233 -49.36 25.14 -11.01
N TRP A 234 -49.68 26.03 -11.96
CA TRP A 234 -50.21 27.36 -11.70
C TRP A 234 -51.71 27.40 -12.00
N THR A 235 -52.49 27.90 -11.05
CA THR A 235 -53.94 28.13 -11.18
C THR A 235 -54.22 29.62 -11.08
N VAL A 236 -55.07 30.14 -11.97
CA VAL A 236 -55.49 31.54 -11.96
C VAL A 236 -56.30 31.84 -10.70
N ALA A 237 -55.97 32.96 -10.04
CA ALA A 237 -56.63 33.44 -8.83
C ALA A 237 -56.58 34.98 -8.80
N ASN A 238 -57.22 35.62 -9.79
CA ASN A 238 -57.20 37.07 -9.95
C ASN A 238 -57.86 37.81 -8.77
N ASP A 239 -58.80 37.17 -8.08
CA ASP A 239 -59.44 37.65 -6.86
C ASP A 239 -58.44 37.83 -5.70
N ALA A 240 -57.37 37.03 -5.66
CA ALA A 240 -56.30 37.14 -4.69
C ALA A 240 -55.27 38.25 -5.00
N ALA A 241 -55.33 38.90 -6.16
CA ALA A 241 -54.34 39.89 -6.60
C ALA A 241 -54.10 41.04 -5.60
N PRO A 242 -55.12 41.64 -4.93
CA PRO A 242 -54.89 42.68 -3.93
C PRO A 242 -54.07 42.18 -2.74
N ALA A 243 -54.38 40.99 -2.22
CA ALA A 243 -53.68 40.39 -1.08
C ALA A 243 -52.24 39.99 -1.44
N ILE A 244 -52.03 39.44 -2.65
CA ILE A 244 -50.70 39.06 -3.12
C ILE A 244 -49.80 40.31 -3.30
N ARG A 245 -50.32 41.41 -3.86
CA ARG A 245 -49.56 42.67 -3.93
C ARG A 245 -49.20 43.21 -2.54
N GLN A 246 -50.14 43.14 -1.61
CA GLN A 246 -49.93 43.62 -0.25
C GLN A 246 -48.81 42.86 0.46
N VAL A 247 -48.79 41.52 0.38
CA VAL A 247 -47.71 40.74 1.02
C VAL A 247 -46.36 41.00 0.38
N ILE A 248 -46.30 41.20 -0.95
CA ILE A 248 -45.05 41.55 -1.66
C ILE A 248 -44.55 42.93 -1.23
N ALA A 249 -45.44 43.92 -1.10
CA ALA A 249 -45.09 45.25 -0.63
C ALA A 249 -44.57 45.24 0.82
N ILE A 250 -45.20 44.47 1.71
CA ILE A 250 -44.71 44.26 3.09
C ILE A 250 -43.33 43.60 3.07
N TYR A 251 -43.13 42.55 2.27
CA TYR A 251 -41.84 41.86 2.15
C TYR A 251 -40.72 42.79 1.68
N ARG A 252 -41.02 43.71 0.76
CA ARG A 252 -40.08 44.73 0.27
C ARG A 252 -39.87 45.91 1.23
N GLY A 253 -40.61 45.97 2.34
CA GLY A 253 -40.55 47.09 3.29
C GLY A 253 -41.26 48.35 2.80
N GLU A 254 -42.08 48.26 1.75
CA GLU A 254 -42.87 49.38 1.20
C GLU A 254 -44.12 49.68 2.06
N GLN A 255 -44.53 48.73 2.91
CA GLN A 255 -45.66 48.84 3.82
C GLN A 255 -45.32 48.30 5.21
N VAL A 256 -46.03 48.79 6.24
CA VAL A 256 -45.88 48.32 7.63
C VAL A 256 -46.37 46.87 7.75
N ALA A 257 -45.63 46.05 8.51
CA ALA A 257 -45.95 44.65 8.73
C ALA A 257 -47.31 44.45 9.41
N HIS A 258 -48.14 43.60 8.82
CA HIS A 258 -49.43 43.15 9.36
C HIS A 258 -49.83 41.81 8.73
N PHE A 259 -50.87 41.18 9.26
CA PHE A 259 -51.35 39.90 8.76
C PHE A 259 -52.13 40.06 7.45
N VAL A 260 -51.70 39.33 6.41
CA VAL A 260 -52.38 39.22 5.13
C VAL A 260 -52.89 37.79 4.98
N ARG A 261 -54.16 37.61 4.60
CA ARG A 261 -54.73 36.28 4.36
C ARG A 261 -54.50 35.88 2.91
N LEU A 262 -53.76 34.79 2.71
CA LEU A 262 -53.53 34.20 1.39
C LEU A 262 -54.23 32.84 1.29
N PRO A 263 -54.77 32.50 0.11
CA PRO A 263 -55.37 31.19 -0.13
C PRO A 263 -54.27 30.11 -0.17
N VAL A 264 -54.31 29.16 0.76
CA VAL A 264 -53.38 28.02 0.81
C VAL A 264 -54.14 26.75 0.47
N ARG A 265 -53.52 25.88 -0.34
CA ARG A 265 -53.96 24.49 -0.50
C ARG A 265 -52.96 23.57 0.17
N ILE A 266 -53.40 22.91 1.24
CA ILE A 266 -52.63 21.85 1.90
C ILE A 266 -52.92 20.55 1.15
N GLN A 267 -51.88 19.87 0.68
CA GLN A 267 -51.94 18.54 0.08
C GLN A 267 -51.54 17.47 1.11
#